data_AF-A0A1W1D6H9-F1
#
_entry.id   AF-A0A1W1D6H9-F1
#
_cell.length_a   1.000
_cell.length_b   1.000
_cell.length_c   1.000
_cell.angle_alpha   90.00
_cell.angle_beta   90.00
_cell.angle_gamma   90.00
#
_symmetry.space_group_name_H-M   'P 1'
#
loop_
_entity.id
_entity.type
_entity.pdbx_description
1 polymer ?
#
loop_
_entity_poly.entity_id
_entity_poly.type
_entity_poly.pdbx_seq_one_letter_code
_entity_poly.pdbx_strand_id
1 'polypeptide(L)'
;MGVLSALVLSVLIFYSLIKVNLAVLFKVTLAYLILQAGFLLGYSLHEGFSALKGYGMITPDSFVFDKAFNVAKTIFSHKDGALGIPLHVLFGWYSKPEWIQFIVQYLFTFSMFGYWVSYNKRLAATK
;
A
#
# COMPACT_ATOMS: atom_id res chain seq x y z
N MET A 1 -12.06 8.03 -19.78
CA MET A 1 -12.35 8.85 -18.58
C MET A 1 -11.08 9.21 -17.81
N GLY A 2 -10.27 8.26 -17.31
CA GLY A 2 -9.09 8.58 -16.47
C GLY A 2 -8.08 9.57 -17.07
N VAL A 3 -7.71 9.41 -18.35
CA VAL A 3 -6.80 10.35 -19.04
C VAL A 3 -7.39 11.76 -19.14
N LEU A 4 -8.69 11.86 -19.44
CA LEU A 4 -9.40 13.13 -19.54
C LEU A 4 -9.47 13.82 -18.18
N SER A 5 -9.77 13.06 -17.12
CA SER A 5 -9.79 13.54 -15.74
C SER A 5 -8.41 14.02 -15.28
N ALA A 6 -7.35 13.27 -15.61
CA ALA A 6 -5.97 13.66 -15.28
C ALA A 6 -5.56 14.95 -16.01
N LEU A 7 -5.93 15.11 -17.29
CA LEU A 7 -5.69 16.33 -18.05
C LEU A 7 -6.41 17.52 -17.43
N VAL A 8 -7.70 17.39 -17.12
CA VAL A 8 -8.50 18.44 -16.46
C VAL A 8 -7.87 18.83 -15.12
N LEU A 9 -7.48 17.85 -14.30
CA LEU A 9 -6.87 18.10 -13.00
C LEU A 9 -5.50 18.77 -13.11
N SER A 10 -4.70 18.39 -14.11
CA SER A 10 -3.40 19.00 -14.41
C SER A 10 -3.55 20.47 -14.85
N VAL A 11 -4.52 20.74 -15.74
CA VAL A 11 -4.87 22.11 -16.18
C VAL A 11 -5.37 22.94 -14.99
N LEU A 12 -6.21 22.36 -14.13
CA LEU A 12 -6.69 23.03 -12.91
C LEU A 12 -5.53 23.34 -11.95
N ILE A 13 -4.60 22.41 -11.70
CA ILE A 13 -3.42 22.67 -10.87
C ILE A 13 -2.56 23.79 -11.48
N PHE A 14 -2.38 23.78 -12.80
CA PHE A 14 -1.60 24.77 -13.53
C PHE A 14 -2.21 26.18 -13.44
N TYR A 15 -3.53 26.31 -13.64
CA TYR A 15 -4.23 27.60 -13.58
C TYR A 15 -4.58 28.06 -12.17
N SER A 16 -4.78 27.15 -11.22
CA SER A 16 -5.36 27.46 -9.91
C SER A 16 -4.46 28.30 -9.01
N LEU A 17 -3.24 28.68 -9.42
CA LEU A 17 -2.35 29.54 -8.61
C LEU A 17 -2.20 29.01 -7.16
N ILE A 18 -2.40 27.70 -6.95
CA ILE A 18 -2.25 27.13 -5.62
C ILE A 18 -0.77 27.21 -5.33
N LYS A 19 -0.40 28.01 -4.34
CA LYS A 19 0.93 27.99 -3.73
C LYS A 19 1.07 26.64 -3.03
N VAL A 20 1.27 25.58 -3.80
CA VAL A 20 1.49 24.24 -3.28
C VAL A 20 2.81 24.29 -2.54
N ASN A 21 2.77 24.02 -1.24
CA ASN A 21 3.99 23.85 -0.48
C ASN A 21 4.65 22.55 -0.96
N LEU A 22 5.67 22.68 -1.81
CA LEU A 22 6.39 21.55 -2.39
C LEU A 22 6.92 20.60 -1.30
N ALA A 23 7.34 21.13 -0.15
CA ALA A 23 7.79 20.30 0.96
C ALA A 23 6.65 19.45 1.55
N VAL A 24 5.42 19.97 1.61
CA VAL A 24 4.25 19.18 2.03
C VAL A 24 3.91 18.14 0.97
N LEU A 25 3.88 18.53 -0.31
CA LEU A 25 3.60 17.61 -1.41
C LEU A 25 4.57 16.42 -1.41
N PHE A 26 5.88 16.66 -1.36
CA PHE A 26 6.87 15.59 -1.36
C PHE A 26 6.79 14.71 -0.12
N LYS A 27 6.47 15.26 1.07
CA LYS A 27 6.27 14.46 2.29
C LYS A 27 5.05 13.54 2.16
N VAL A 28 3.94 14.05 1.66
CA VAL A 28 2.72 13.24 1.43
C VAL A 28 2.99 12.16 0.37
N THR A 29 3.62 12.52 -0.74
CA THR A 29 4.00 11.56 -1.79
C THR A 29 4.93 10.48 -1.25
N LEU A 30 5.95 10.85 -0.47
CA LEU A 30 6.87 9.88 0.13
C LEU A 30 6.15 8.94 1.09
N ALA A 31 5.25 9.46 1.94
CA ALA A 31 4.44 8.63 2.82
C ALA A 31 3.58 7.63 2.04
N TYR A 32 2.95 8.08 0.94
CA TYR A 32 2.18 7.22 0.06
C TYR A 32 3.06 6.17 -0.63
N LEU A 33 4.25 6.53 -1.10
CA LEU A 33 5.20 5.60 -1.71
C LEU A 33 5.66 4.51 -0.71
N ILE A 34 5.88 4.86 0.56
CA ILE A 34 6.21 3.87 1.60
C ILE A 34 5.06 2.88 1.81
N LEU A 35 3.81 3.37 1.85
CA LEU A 35 2.62 2.50 1.95
C LEU A 35 2.52 1.56 0.74
N GLN A 36 2.65 2.09 -0.48
CA GLN A 36 2.56 1.31 -1.71
C GLN A 36 3.70 0.28 -1.85
N ALA A 37 4.92 0.65 -1.44
CA ALA A 37 6.06 -0.27 -1.47
C ALA A 37 5.85 -1.48 -0.54
N GLY A 38 5.35 -1.26 0.69
CA GLY A 38 5.02 -2.35 1.60
C GLY A 38 3.88 -3.22 1.06
N PHE A 39 2.83 -2.61 0.51
CA PHE A 39 1.74 -3.33 -0.12
C PHE A 39 2.19 -4.22 -1.28
N LEU A 40 3.00 -3.67 -2.21
CA LEU A 40 3.54 -4.42 -3.35
C LEU A 40 4.45 -5.57 -2.89
N LEU A 41 5.23 -5.38 -1.83
CA LEU A 41 6.06 -6.43 -1.26
C LEU A 41 5.23 -7.57 -0.67
N GLY A 42 4.20 -7.27 0.11
CA GLY A 42 3.29 -8.30 0.61
C GLY A 42 2.53 -9.00 -0.52
N TYR A 43 2.06 -8.23 -1.50
CA TYR A 43 1.30 -8.74 -2.65
C TYR A 43 2.15 -9.62 -3.57
N SER A 44 3.43 -9.30 -3.77
CA SER A 44 4.33 -10.15 -4.57
C SER A 44 4.56 -11.52 -3.92
N LEU A 45 4.57 -11.59 -2.57
CA LEU A 45 4.60 -12.87 -1.86
C LEU A 45 3.28 -13.65 -2.01
N HIS A 46 2.13 -12.96 -1.94
CA HIS A 46 0.82 -13.57 -2.18
C HIS A 46 0.75 -14.25 -3.56
N GLU A 47 1.13 -13.52 -4.60
CA GLU A 47 1.16 -14.05 -5.97
C GLU A 47 2.24 -15.10 -6.16
N GLY A 48 3.44 -14.90 -5.57
CA GLY A 48 4.54 -15.84 -5.61
C GLY A 48 4.16 -17.20 -5.02
N PHE A 49 3.54 -17.23 -3.83
CA PHE A 49 3.06 -18.48 -3.23
C PHE A 49 1.90 -19.09 -4.01
N SER A 50 1.01 -18.27 -4.55
CA SER A 50 -0.07 -18.75 -5.42
C SER A 50 0.47 -19.42 -6.68
N ALA A 51 1.54 -18.89 -7.27
CA ALA A 51 2.23 -19.51 -8.39
C ALA A 51 2.90 -20.84 -7.99
N LEU A 52 3.63 -20.88 -6.87
CA LEU A 52 4.26 -22.11 -6.38
C LEU A 52 3.24 -23.22 -6.07
N LYS A 53 2.08 -22.86 -5.53
CA LYS A 53 0.93 -23.77 -5.38
C LYS A 53 0.44 -24.29 -6.73
N GLY A 54 0.30 -23.41 -7.72
CA GLY A 54 -0.10 -23.76 -9.08
C GLY A 54 0.87 -24.74 -9.77
N TYR A 55 2.17 -24.66 -9.46
CA TYR A 55 3.19 -25.59 -9.94
C TYR A 55 3.32 -26.88 -9.11
N GLY A 56 2.50 -27.06 -8.07
CA GLY A 56 2.59 -28.23 -7.19
C GLY A 56 3.84 -28.26 -6.29
N MET A 57 4.55 -27.14 -6.16
CA MET A 57 5.76 -27.04 -5.34
C MET A 57 5.45 -26.86 -3.85
N ILE A 58 4.25 -26.36 -3.50
CA ILE A 58 3.77 -26.21 -2.13
C ILE A 58 2.36 -26.79 -2.05
N THR A 59 2.10 -27.58 -1.01
CA THR A 59 0.76 -28.13 -0.76
C THR A 59 -0.24 -27.00 -0.41
N PRO A 60 -1.50 -27.07 -0.89
CA PRO A 60 -2.54 -26.10 -0.58
C PRO A 60 -2.80 -25.87 0.91
N ASP A 61 -2.49 -26.88 1.71
CA ASP A 61 -2.70 -27.06 3.15
C ASP A 61 -1.49 -26.60 3.98
N SER A 62 -0.47 -26.02 3.33
CA SER A 62 0.66 -25.38 4.01
C SER A 62 0.24 -24.11 4.74
N PHE A 63 0.85 -23.88 5.91
CA PHE A 63 0.66 -22.69 6.75
C PHE A 63 0.88 -21.36 6.01
N VAL A 64 1.63 -21.37 4.91
CA VAL A 64 1.86 -20.15 4.09
C VAL A 64 0.58 -19.57 3.49
N PHE A 65 -0.49 -20.37 3.37
CA PHE A 65 -1.79 -19.96 2.85
C PHE A 65 -2.80 -19.59 3.96
N ASP A 66 -2.41 -19.71 5.23
CA ASP A 66 -3.29 -19.41 6.36
C ASP A 66 -3.61 -17.92 6.40
N LYS A 67 -4.91 -17.65 6.48
CA LYS A 67 -5.44 -16.29 6.46
C LYS A 67 -5.34 -15.66 7.84
N ALA A 68 -4.86 -14.43 7.90
CA ALA A 68 -4.84 -13.64 9.14
C ALA A 68 -6.26 -13.30 9.61
N PHE A 69 -7.15 -13.01 8.64
CA PHE A 69 -8.57 -12.77 8.84
C PHE A 69 -9.31 -12.93 7.51
N ASN A 70 -10.64 -12.95 7.55
CA ASN A 70 -11.46 -12.97 6.33
C ASN A 70 -12.71 -12.10 6.50
N VAL A 71 -12.64 -10.89 5.95
CA VAL A 71 -13.76 -9.94 5.89
C VAL A 71 -14.17 -9.65 4.45
N ALA A 72 -13.82 -10.53 3.52
CA ALA A 72 -14.07 -10.37 2.09
C ALA A 72 -15.56 -10.40 1.71
N LYS A 73 -16.45 -10.83 2.61
CA LYS A 73 -17.91 -10.82 2.41
C LYS A 73 -18.60 -9.62 3.07
N THR A 74 -17.86 -8.55 3.34
CA THR A 74 -18.35 -7.36 4.04
C THR A 74 -18.08 -6.10 3.21
N ILE A 75 -18.50 -4.93 3.71
CA ILE A 75 -18.17 -3.63 3.12
C ILE A 75 -16.66 -3.37 3.01
N PHE A 76 -15.84 -4.14 3.73
CA PHE A 76 -14.37 -4.10 3.69
C PHE A 76 -13.77 -4.99 2.60
N SER A 77 -14.55 -5.58 1.69
CA SER A 77 -13.98 -6.33 0.56
C SER A 77 -13.12 -5.43 -0.34
N HIS A 78 -11.88 -5.84 -0.59
CA HIS A 78 -10.96 -5.12 -1.47
C HIS A 78 -11.33 -5.23 -2.96
N LYS A 79 -12.33 -6.04 -3.32
CA LYS A 79 -12.78 -6.26 -4.71
C LYS A 79 -14.04 -5.48 -5.07
N ASP A 80 -15.00 -5.43 -4.14
CA ASP A 80 -16.37 -4.96 -4.38
C ASP A 80 -16.97 -4.22 -3.17
N GLY A 81 -16.21 -4.05 -2.09
CA GLY A 81 -16.67 -3.38 -0.87
C GLY A 81 -16.55 -1.86 -0.98
N ALA A 82 -17.61 -1.15 -0.56
CA ALA A 82 -17.66 0.32 -0.59
C ALA A 82 -16.51 0.99 0.20
N LEU A 83 -16.07 0.37 1.31
CA LEU A 83 -14.91 0.83 2.08
C LEU A 83 -13.63 0.11 1.69
N GLY A 84 -13.73 -1.18 1.33
CA GLY A 84 -12.56 -1.98 1.03
C GLY A 84 -11.81 -1.52 -0.22
N ILE A 85 -12.49 -1.02 -1.27
CA ILE A 85 -11.81 -0.50 -2.47
C ILE A 85 -10.99 0.76 -2.15
N PRO A 86 -11.54 1.83 -1.53
CA PRO A 86 -10.75 2.97 -1.11
C PRO A 86 -9.57 2.60 -0.20
N LEU A 87 -9.79 1.72 0.78
CA LEU A 87 -8.73 1.27 1.66
C LEU A 87 -7.63 0.51 0.91
N HIS A 88 -8.00 -0.30 -0.08
CA HIS A 88 -7.07 -1.07 -0.90
C HIS A 88 -6.13 -0.13 -1.66
N VAL A 89 -6.71 0.86 -2.33
CA VAL A 89 -5.96 1.84 -3.13
C VAL A 89 -5.09 2.74 -2.25
N LEU A 90 -5.64 3.25 -1.16
CA LEU A 90 -4.96 4.28 -0.35
C LEU A 90 -3.93 3.69 0.63
N PHE A 91 -4.25 2.55 1.23
CA PHE A 91 -3.47 1.99 2.34
C PHE A 91 -2.95 0.57 2.08
N GLY A 92 -3.17 0.02 0.88
CA GLY A 92 -2.77 -1.36 0.57
C GLY A 92 -3.57 -2.40 1.33
N TRP A 93 -4.82 -2.09 1.70
CA TRP A 93 -5.68 -3.01 2.42
C TRP A 93 -5.99 -4.27 1.61
N TYR A 94 -6.00 -5.42 2.27
CA TYR A 94 -6.43 -6.68 1.67
C TYR A 94 -7.39 -7.39 2.61
N SER A 95 -8.58 -7.77 2.11
CA SER A 95 -9.68 -8.22 2.97
C SER A 95 -9.60 -9.69 3.43
N LYS A 96 -8.61 -10.43 2.92
CA LYS A 96 -8.34 -11.84 3.26
C LYS A 96 -6.86 -12.22 3.07
N PRO A 97 -5.93 -11.52 3.74
CA PRO A 97 -4.50 -11.69 3.50
C PRO A 97 -4.00 -12.96 4.18
N GLU A 98 -2.98 -13.61 3.60
CA GLU A 98 -2.18 -14.59 4.34
C GLU A 98 -1.40 -13.89 5.45
N TRP A 99 -1.10 -14.61 6.53
CA TRP A 99 -0.25 -14.11 7.62
C TRP A 99 1.08 -13.56 7.11
N ILE A 100 1.73 -14.27 6.19
CA ILE A 100 3.04 -13.87 5.65
C ILE A 100 2.92 -12.56 4.86
N GLN A 101 1.93 -12.45 3.97
CA GLN A 101 1.63 -11.20 3.25
C GLN A 101 1.44 -10.04 4.25
N PHE A 102 0.57 -10.26 5.24
CA PHE A 102 0.19 -9.23 6.22
C PHE A 102 1.39 -8.76 7.05
N ILE A 103 2.15 -9.69 7.62
CA ILE A 103 3.31 -9.37 8.47
C ILE A 103 4.39 -8.66 7.66
N VAL A 104 4.75 -9.18 6.49
CA VAL A 104 5.82 -8.59 5.67
C VAL A 104 5.47 -7.19 5.22
N GLN A 105 4.23 -6.98 4.73
CA GLN A 105 3.75 -5.67 4.33
C GLN A 105 3.87 -4.64 5.46
N TYR A 106 3.29 -4.94 6.62
CA TYR A 106 3.25 -3.97 7.72
C TYR A 106 4.61 -3.81 8.41
N LEU A 107 5.40 -4.87 8.55
CA LEU A 107 6.76 -4.78 9.08
C LEU A 107 7.63 -3.87 8.21
N PHE A 108 7.58 -4.04 6.88
CA PHE A 108 8.29 -3.17 5.94
C PHE A 108 7.79 -1.73 6.03
N THR A 109 6.47 -1.51 5.97
CA THR A 109 5.90 -0.17 6.05
C THR A 109 6.29 0.54 7.36
N PHE A 110 6.12 -0.10 8.52
CA PHE A 110 6.44 0.52 9.81
C PHE A 110 7.94 0.76 9.99
N SER A 111 8.79 -0.17 9.54
CA SER A 111 10.24 0.03 9.59
C SER A 111 10.70 1.20 8.72
N MET A 112 10.15 1.35 7.51
CA MET A 112 10.45 2.48 6.62
C MET A 112 9.95 3.81 7.17
N PHE A 113 8.74 3.86 7.75
CA PHE A 113 8.27 5.06 8.45
C PHE A 113 9.14 5.38 9.67
N GLY A 114 9.52 4.39 10.47
CA GLY A 114 10.40 4.53 11.62
C GLY A 114 11.78 5.06 11.23
N TYR A 115 12.34 4.54 10.14
CA TYR A 115 13.58 5.03 9.54
C TYR A 115 13.44 6.50 9.09
N TRP A 116 12.38 6.82 8.35
CA TRP A 116 12.14 8.18 7.85
C TRP A 116 12.02 9.21 8.99
N VAL A 117 11.28 8.89 10.05
CA VAL A 117 11.17 9.75 11.24
C VAL A 117 12.53 9.91 11.93
N SER A 118 13.27 8.82 12.12
CA SER A 118 14.58 8.84 12.77
C SER A 118 15.60 9.66 11.97
N TYR A 119 15.60 9.52 10.65
CA TYR A 119 16.44 10.28 9.74
C TYR A 119 16.17 11.78 9.82
N ASN A 120 14.89 12.19 9.81
CA ASN A 120 14.52 13.59 9.92
C ASN A 120 14.89 14.20 11.28
N LYS A 121 14.77 13.44 12.37
CA LYS A 121 15.19 13.89 13.71
C LYS A 121 16.70 14.17 13.76
N ARG A 122 17.51 13.29 13.17
CA ARG A 122 18.97 13.48 13.09
C ARG A 122 19.33 14.72 12.29
N LEU A 123 18.70 14.92 11.12
CA LEU A 123 18.90 16.12 10.31
C LEU A 123 18.56 17.42 11.04
N ALA A 124 17.52 17.41 11.88
CA ALA A 124 17.15 18.58 12.67
C ALA A 124 18.13 18.85 13.83
N ALA A 125 18.78 17.82 14.38
CA ALA A 125 19.77 17.96 15.44
C ALA A 125 21.14 18.45 14.95
N THR A 126 21.44 18.30 13.65
CA THR A 126 22.69 18.77 13.03
C THR A 126 22.58 20.20 12.45
N LYS A 127 21.38 20.77 12.39
CA LYS A 127 21.12 22.15 11.95
C LYS A 127 21.06 23.09 13.14
#